data_AF-A0A950AN63-F1
#
_entry.id   AF-A0A950AN63-F1
#
_cell.length_a   1.000
_cell.length_b   1.000
_cell.length_c   1.000
_cell.angle_alpha   90.00
_cell.angle_beta   90.00
_cell.angle_gamma   90.00
#
_symmetry.space_group_name_H-M   'P 1'
#
loop_
_entity.id
_entity.type
_entity.pdbx_description
1 polymer ?
#
loop_
_entity_poly.entity_id
_entity_poly.type
_entity_poly.pdbx_seq_one_letter_code
_entity_poly.pdbx_strand_id
1 'polypeptide(L)' 'MVACAYCERPLICDGCQGPYAPPSPEQYEALSRPESMITCPRCSQVLICHWCKTPYDGEAEEEADAPGSAGS' A
#
# COMPACT_ATOMS: atom_id res chain seq x y z
N MET A 1 -7.57 0.09 13.26
CA MET A 1 -7.60 -0.04 11.78
C MET A 1 -6.76 -1.26 11.45
N VAL A 2 -7.27 -2.25 10.70
CA VAL A 2 -6.50 -3.45 10.35
C VAL A 2 -5.50 -3.06 9.26
N ALA A 3 -4.21 -3.15 9.56
CA ALA A 3 -3.17 -2.98 8.56
C ALA A 3 -3.44 -3.94 7.39
N CYS A 4 -3.41 -3.42 6.16
CA CYS A 4 -3.91 -4.16 5.00
C CYS A 4 -3.20 -5.52 4.77
N ALA A 5 -1.96 -5.64 5.28
CA ALA A 5 -1.19 -6.88 5.35
C ALA A 5 -1.85 -8.04 6.13
N TYR A 6 -2.89 -7.77 6.94
CA TYR A 6 -3.58 -8.76 7.78
C TYR A 6 -5.02 -9.05 7.35
N CYS A 7 -5.49 -8.50 6.23
CA CYS A 7 -6.90 -8.61 5.83
C CYS A 7 -7.34 -10.02 5.39
N GLU A 8 -6.47 -11.05 5.41
CA GLU A 8 -6.70 -12.42 4.90
C GLU A 8 -7.17 -12.51 3.44
N ARG A 9 -7.30 -11.37 2.76
CA ARG A 9 -7.83 -11.23 1.40
C ARG A 9 -6.68 -11.14 0.42
N PRO A 10 -6.86 -11.70 -0.80
CA PRO A 10 -5.85 -11.59 -1.85
C PRO A 10 -5.64 -10.11 -2.20
N LEU A 11 -4.38 -9.72 -2.31
CA LEU A 11 -4.01 -8.37 -2.70
C LEU A 11 -4.38 -8.16 -4.18
N ILE A 12 -5.31 -7.25 -4.45
CA ILE A 12 -5.76 -6.91 -5.81
C ILE A 12 -5.32 -5.49 -6.11
N CYS A 13 -4.67 -5.26 -7.24
CA CYS A 13 -4.29 -3.91 -7.67
C CYS A 13 -5.53 -3.13 -8.12
N ASP A 14 -5.72 -1.91 -7.61
CA ASP A 14 -6.87 -1.09 -7.98
C ASP A 14 -6.84 -0.63 -9.43
N GLY A 15 -5.64 -0.32 -9.95
CA GLY A 15 -5.48 0.22 -11.31
C GLY A 15 -5.78 -0.78 -12.42
N CYS A 16 -5.39 -2.05 -12.25
CA CYS A 16 -5.65 -3.10 -13.25
C CYS A 16 -6.67 -4.15 -12.82
N GLN A 17 -7.19 -4.07 -11.58
CA GLN A 17 -8.08 -5.05 -10.95
C GLN A 17 -7.55 -6.49 -10.98
N GLY A 18 -6.24 -6.66 -11.18
CA GLY A 18 -5.57 -7.95 -11.24
C GLY A 18 -5.05 -8.38 -9.88
N PRO A 19 -5.05 -9.70 -9.58
CA PRO A 19 -4.34 -10.21 -8.41
C PRO A 19 -2.86 -9.86 -8.50
N TYR A 20 -2.32 -9.34 -7.39
CA TYR A 20 -0.92 -9.05 -7.23
C TYR A 20 -0.20 -10.32 -6.76
N ALA A 21 0.69 -10.83 -7.60
CA ALA A 21 1.60 -11.92 -7.27
C ALA A 21 3.02 -11.36 -7.21
N PRO A 22 3.67 -11.30 -6.03
CA PRO A 22 5.01 -10.79 -5.91
C PRO A 22 5.98 -11.66 -6.73
N PRO A 23 6.80 -11.05 -7.62
CA PRO A 23 7.70 -11.81 -8.49
C PRO A 23 8.93 -12.35 -7.75
N SER A 24 9.19 -11.90 -6.53
CA SER A 24 10.37 -12.26 -5.73
C SER A 24 10.06 -12.18 -4.24
N PRO A 25 10.76 -12.94 -3.38
CA PRO A 25 10.57 -12.91 -1.93
C PRO A 25 10.81 -11.52 -1.33
N GLU A 26 11.76 -10.74 -1.85
CA GLU A 26 12.01 -9.36 -1.42
C GLU A 26 10.77 -8.46 -1.60
N GLN A 27 10.05 -8.63 -2.73
CA GLN A 27 8.80 -7.90 -2.97
C GLN A 27 7.65 -8.38 -2.08
N TYR A 28 7.68 -9.65 -1.66
CA TYR A 28 6.73 -10.17 -0.67
C TYR A 28 7.00 -9.56 0.71
N GLU A 29 8.27 -9.44 1.11
CA GLU A 29 8.67 -8.76 2.35
C GLU A 29 8.36 -7.26 2.31
N ALA A 30 8.52 -6.62 1.15
CA ALA A 30 8.17 -5.21 0.98
C ALA A 30 6.69 -4.92 1.27
N LEU A 31 5.77 -5.87 1.04
CA LEU A 31 4.35 -5.69 1.40
C LEU A 31 4.12 -5.48 2.90
N SER A 32 5.06 -5.93 3.74
CA SER A 32 5.04 -5.69 5.18
C SER A 32 5.68 -4.35 5.59
N ARG A 33 6.30 -3.64 4.63
CA ARG A 33 7.04 -2.39 4.82
C ARG A 33 6.40 -1.28 3.98
N PRO A 34 5.51 -0.44 4.56
CA PRO A 34 4.80 0.60 3.81
C PRO A 34 5.73 1.68 3.23
N GLU A 35 6.94 1.81 3.77
CA GLU A 35 8.02 2.69 3.28
C GLU A 35 8.65 2.25 1.94
N SER A 36 8.35 1.04 1.47
CA SER A 36 8.87 0.53 0.20
C SER A 36 7.89 0.82 -0.92
N MET A 37 8.34 1.54 -1.96
CA MET A 37 7.55 1.71 -3.18
C MET A 37 7.40 0.35 -3.88
N ILE A 38 6.15 -0.07 -4.09
CA ILE A 38 5.80 -1.30 -4.79
C ILE A 38 4.98 -0.94 -6.03
N THR A 39 5.45 -1.41 -7.18
CA THR A 39 4.71 -1.28 -8.44
C THR A 39 4.02 -2.58 -8.81
N CYS A 40 2.82 -2.50 -9.37
CA CYS A 40 2.12 -3.65 -9.91
C CYS A 40 2.89 -4.23 -11.11
N PRO A 41 3.32 -5.51 -11.11
CA PRO A 41 4.04 -6.11 -12.23
C PRO A 41 3.17 -6.28 -13.50
N ARG A 42 1.84 -6.09 -13.38
CA ARG A 42 0.91 -6.22 -14.51
C ARG A 42 0.71 -4.92 -15.29
N CYS A 43 0.60 -3.80 -14.59
CA CYS A 43 0.32 -2.50 -15.21
C CYS A 43 1.42 -1.45 -15.00
N SER A 44 2.48 -1.79 -14.26
CA SER A 44 3.64 -0.94 -13.95
C SER A 44 3.29 0.37 -13.23
N GLN A 45 2.08 0.47 -12.66
CA GLN A 45 1.66 1.60 -11.82
C GLN A 45 1.95 1.30 -10.35
N VAL A 46 1.94 2.33 -9.50
CA VAL A 46 1.99 2.17 -8.04
C VAL A 46 0.91 1.18 -7.61
N LEU A 47 1.30 0.22 -6.77
CA LEU A 47 0.38 -0.77 -6.24
C LEU A 47 -0.52 -0.08 -5.21
N ILE A 48 -1.83 -0.08 -5.49
CA ILE A 48 -2.85 0.36 -4.55
C ILE A 48 -3.75 -0.83 -4.30
N CYS A 49 -3.99 -1.20 -3.05
CA CYS A 49 -4.88 -2.32 -2.76
C CYS A 49 -6.33 -1.92 -3.02
N HIS A 50 -7.04 -2.68 -3.86
CA HIS A 50 -8.44 -2.45 -4.19
C HIS A 50 -9.36 -2.43 -2.97
N TRP A 51 -9.03 -3.22 -1.94
CA TRP A 51 -9.89 -3.43 -0.77
C TRP A 51 -9.76 -2.33 0.27
N CYS A 52 -8.54 -2.07 0.73
CA CYS A 52 -8.25 -1.09 1.78
C CYS A 52 -7.90 0.29 1.22
N LYS A 53 -7.64 0.38 -0.09
CA LYS A 53 -7.18 1.59 -0.80
C LYS A 53 -5.84 2.15 -0.30
N THR A 54 -5.12 1.40 0.53
CA THR A 54 -3.73 1.70 0.92
C THR A 54 -2.83 1.72 -0.31
N PRO A 55 -2.15 2.84 -0.57
CA PRO A 55 -1.15 2.93 -1.62
C PRO A 55 0.21 2.45 -1.08
N TYR A 56 0.98 1.78 -1.94
CA TYR A 56 2.34 1.34 -1.66
C TYR A 56 3.33 2.19 -2.46
N ASP A 57 3.23 3.51 -2.33
CA ASP A 57 4.12 4.48 -3.00
C ASP A 57 5.44 4.71 -2.24
N GLY A 58 5.58 4.17 -1.02
CA GLY A 58 6.76 4.34 -0.17
C GLY A 58 6.65 5.52 0.80
N GLU A 59 5.59 6.31 0.71
CA GLU A 59 5.19 7.22 1.79
C GLU A 59 4.37 6.38 2.76
N ALA A 60 5.01 5.91 3.84
CA ALA A 60 4.27 5.32 4.94
C ALA A 60 3.28 6.38 5.40
N GLU A 61 1.97 6.17 5.18
CA GLU A 61 0.89 7.13 5.48
C GLU A 61 1.25 7.92 6.74
N GLU A 62 1.89 9.07 6.53
CA GLU A 62 2.35 9.92 7.61
C GLU A 62 1.05 10.54 8.06
N GLU A 63 0.56 10.00 9.17
CA GLU A 63 -0.67 10.35 9.83
C GLU A 63 -0.93 11.83 9.58
N ALA A 64 -1.99 12.13 8.83
CA ALA A 64 -2.46 13.48 8.59
C ALA A 64 -3.04 14.05 9.89
N ASP A 65 -2.23 14.09 10.95
CA ASP A 65 -2.43 14.96 12.09
C ASP A 65 -1.67 16.25 11.76
N ALA A 66 -2.36 17.17 11.10
CA ALA A 66 -1.86 18.53 10.96
C ALA A 66 -1.80 19.16 12.37
N PRO A 67 -0.63 19.53 12.92
CA PRO A 67 -0.56 20.31 14.13
C PRO A 67 -0.95 21.75 13.79
N GLY A 68 -2.17 22.17 14.14
CA GLY A 68 -2.70 23.43 13.60
C GLY A 68 -3.85 24.06 14.36
N SER A 69 -3.74 24.24 15.67
CA SER A 69 -4.39 25.37 16.35
C SER A 69 -3.50 25.85 17.49
N ALA A 70 -2.47 26.61 17.11
CA ALA A 70 -1.86 27.60 17.99
C ALA A 70 -2.93 28.65 18.35
N GLY A 71 -2.90 29.08 19.61
CA GLY A 71 -4.01 29.76 20.26
C GLY A 71 -4.23 31.23 19.93
N SER A 72 -5.24 31.77 20.58
CA SER A 72 -5.27 33.06 21.28
C SER A 72 -6.45 33.06 22.24
#